data_AF-A0A8J3LFV5-F1
#
_entry.id   AF-A0A8J3LFV5-F1
#
_cell.length_a   1.000
_cell.length_b   1.000
_cell.length_c   1.000
_cell.angle_alpha   90.00
_cell.angle_beta   90.00
_cell.angle_gamma   90.00
#
_symmetry.space_group_name_H-M   'P 1'
#
loop_
_entity.id
_entity.type
_entity.pdbx_description
1 polymer ?
#
loop_
_entity_poly.entity_id
_entity_poly.type
_entity_poly.pdbx_seq_one_letter_code
_entity_poly.pdbx_strand_id
1 'polypeptide(L)'
;MITSDEVLAQFDRAAKRFDFPDPENGYYYAIDSRLHAFRDATRWALVVELVGYSPRAGNVLDVLHCFGNCLTEGEPGYGEGDFLARVDNMYQLEHHAEPERLRGGRPPVVVRGQALDVDAVEGERLEDVFRRLVPEHRDLLLADEVELRHRLPADLPRVLVLEQWWHRDPDRFDQLPSETETFQQLAQVLTTGDVAAYQPTHAPNTHWSYWPESGSL
;
A
#
# COMPACT_ATOMS: atom_id res chain seq x y z
N MET A 1 27.77 -6.89 -7.24
CA MET A 1 27.25 -5.57 -7.62
C MET A 1 25.77 -5.79 -7.86
N ILE A 2 24.88 -5.06 -7.19
CA ILE A 2 23.43 -5.22 -7.36
C ILE A 2 23.07 -4.78 -8.78
N THR A 3 22.34 -5.58 -9.53
CA THR A 3 21.88 -5.21 -10.89
C THR A 3 20.37 -4.92 -10.90
N SER A 4 19.92 -4.08 -11.84
CA SER A 4 18.48 -3.83 -12.02
C SER A 4 17.72 -5.11 -12.36
N ASP A 5 18.34 -6.02 -13.12
CA ASP A 5 17.75 -7.31 -13.48
C ASP A 5 17.51 -8.20 -12.24
N GLU A 6 18.41 -8.18 -11.26
CA GLU A 6 18.24 -8.92 -10.00
C GLU A 6 17.08 -8.36 -9.17
N VAL A 7 16.95 -7.02 -9.11
CA VAL A 7 15.84 -6.33 -8.43
C VAL A 7 14.51 -6.67 -9.10
N LEU A 8 14.41 -6.48 -10.41
CA LEU A 8 13.20 -6.77 -11.19
C LEU A 8 12.82 -8.25 -11.13
N ALA A 9 13.80 -9.17 -11.18
CA ALA A 9 13.52 -10.59 -11.05
C ALA A 9 12.93 -10.94 -9.67
N GLN A 10 13.26 -10.20 -8.60
CA GLN A 10 12.61 -10.37 -7.30
C GLN A 10 11.15 -9.91 -7.35
N PHE A 11 10.87 -8.75 -7.93
CA PHE A 11 9.50 -8.24 -8.10
C PHE A 11 8.64 -9.18 -8.94
N ASP A 12 9.17 -9.68 -10.07
CA ASP A 12 8.45 -10.64 -10.93
C ASP A 12 8.15 -11.96 -10.23
N ARG A 13 9.08 -12.47 -9.39
CA ARG A 13 8.84 -13.68 -8.60
C ARG A 13 7.71 -13.46 -7.60
N ALA A 14 7.66 -12.30 -6.95
CA ALA A 14 6.58 -11.95 -6.03
C ALA A 14 5.25 -11.79 -6.77
N ALA A 15 5.24 -11.14 -7.95
CA ALA A 15 4.03 -10.97 -8.75
C ALA A 15 3.43 -12.33 -9.17
N LYS A 16 4.27 -13.26 -9.61
CA LYS A 16 3.86 -14.64 -9.96
C LYS A 16 3.33 -15.45 -8.79
N ARG A 17 3.60 -15.02 -7.56
CA ARG A 17 3.14 -15.66 -6.31
C ARG A 17 1.97 -14.91 -5.66
N PHE A 18 1.50 -13.81 -6.27
CA PHE A 18 0.49 -12.91 -5.68
C PHE A 18 0.96 -12.22 -4.39
N ASP A 19 2.28 -12.09 -4.22
CA ASP A 19 2.91 -11.42 -3.08
C ASP A 19 3.26 -9.95 -3.40
N PHE A 20 3.22 -9.56 -4.68
CA PHE A 20 3.43 -8.19 -5.13
C PHE A 20 2.15 -7.34 -4.95
N PRO A 21 2.26 -6.05 -4.60
CA PRO A 21 1.09 -5.18 -4.41
C PRO A 21 0.21 -5.17 -5.65
N ASP A 22 -1.10 -5.32 -5.44
CA ASP A 22 -2.11 -5.22 -6.49
C ASP A 22 -3.17 -4.17 -6.08
N PRO A 23 -3.18 -2.98 -6.72
CA PRO A 23 -4.19 -1.96 -6.43
C PRO A 23 -5.64 -2.39 -6.70
N GLU A 24 -5.84 -3.46 -7.49
CA GLU A 24 -7.15 -4.02 -7.81
C GLU A 24 -7.44 -5.31 -7.03
N ASN A 25 -6.77 -5.52 -5.90
CA ASN A 25 -6.97 -6.72 -5.10
C ASN A 25 -8.46 -6.91 -4.75
N GLY A 26 -9.00 -8.08 -5.10
CA GLY A 26 -10.42 -8.38 -4.93
C GLY A 26 -10.90 -8.43 -3.47
N TYR A 27 -10.01 -8.46 -2.47
CA TYR A 27 -10.39 -8.53 -1.05
C TYR A 27 -10.33 -7.20 -0.30
N TYR A 28 -9.87 -6.14 -0.96
CA TYR A 28 -9.67 -4.83 -0.35
C TYR A 28 -10.28 -3.76 -1.23
N TYR A 29 -11.27 -3.04 -0.73
CA TYR A 29 -11.69 -1.80 -1.34
C TYR A 29 -10.55 -0.78 -1.19
N ALA A 30 -9.91 -0.42 -2.31
CA ALA A 30 -8.74 0.45 -2.30
C ALA A 30 -9.08 1.82 -1.70
N ILE A 31 -8.22 2.33 -0.82
CA ILE A 31 -8.34 3.63 -0.16
C ILE A 31 -7.16 4.52 -0.55
N ASP A 32 -5.93 4.05 -0.35
CA ASP A 32 -4.73 4.86 -0.58
C ASP A 32 -3.47 3.97 -0.74
N SER A 33 -2.35 4.56 -1.14
CA SER A 33 -1.08 3.87 -1.28
C SER A 33 0.11 4.81 -1.11
N ARG A 34 1.27 4.24 -0.75
CA ARG A 34 2.55 4.96 -0.70
C ARG A 34 3.68 3.98 -0.95
N LEU A 35 4.76 4.44 -1.60
CA LEU A 35 5.92 3.60 -1.90
C LEU A 35 7.19 4.28 -1.39
N HIS A 36 8.06 3.50 -0.75
CA HIS A 36 9.34 3.94 -0.20
C HIS A 36 10.48 3.12 -0.78
N ALA A 37 11.50 3.80 -1.30
CA ALA A 37 12.75 3.17 -1.70
C ALA A 37 13.85 3.50 -0.70
N PHE A 38 14.61 2.49 -0.29
CA PHE A 38 15.72 2.59 0.64
C PHE A 38 16.98 1.99 0.04
N ARG A 39 18.14 2.59 0.32
CA ARG A 39 19.38 2.24 -0.38
C ARG A 39 20.62 2.78 0.32
N ASP A 40 21.67 1.96 0.36
CA ASP A 40 23.07 2.38 0.55
C ASP A 40 24.01 1.60 -0.39
N ALA A 41 25.33 1.75 -0.23
CA ALA A 41 26.34 1.15 -1.10
C ALA A 41 26.13 -0.35 -1.42
N THR A 42 25.58 -1.15 -0.49
CA THR A 42 25.45 -2.61 -0.63
C THR A 42 24.05 -3.14 -0.37
N ARG A 43 23.16 -2.33 0.19
CA ARG A 43 21.81 -2.71 0.59
C ARG A 43 20.75 -1.91 -0.16
N TRP A 44 19.63 -2.56 -0.45
CA TRP A 44 18.44 -1.90 -0.96
C TRP A 44 17.19 -2.57 -0.40
N ALA A 45 16.12 -1.77 -0.28
CA ALA A 45 14.79 -2.24 0.02
C ALA A 45 13.73 -1.37 -0.67
N LEU A 46 12.58 -1.98 -0.98
CA LEU A 46 11.37 -1.30 -1.43
C LEU A 46 10.24 -1.71 -0.50
N VAL A 47 9.50 -0.74 0.04
CA VAL A 47 8.25 -1.02 0.76
C VAL A 47 7.11 -0.34 0.01
N VAL A 48 6.08 -1.10 -0.33
CA VAL A 48 4.86 -0.58 -0.94
C VAL A 48 3.71 -0.81 0.03
N GLU A 49 3.07 0.28 0.44
CA GLU A 49 1.88 0.31 1.29
C GLU A 49 0.64 0.34 0.40
N LEU A 50 -0.29 -0.59 0.63
CA LEU A 50 -1.64 -0.54 0.09
C LEU A 50 -2.64 -0.49 1.24
N VAL A 51 -3.36 0.64 1.34
CA VAL A 51 -4.42 0.83 2.32
C VAL A 51 -5.75 0.46 1.68
N GLY A 52 -6.50 -0.44 2.31
CA GLY A 52 -7.82 -0.83 1.85
C GLY A 52 -8.74 -1.35 2.95
N TYR A 53 -10.04 -1.16 2.76
CA TYR A 53 -11.04 -1.74 3.64
C TYR A 53 -11.32 -3.19 3.22
N SER A 54 -11.16 -4.13 4.16
CA SER A 54 -11.52 -5.53 3.94
C SER A 54 -12.72 -5.90 4.81
N PRO A 55 -13.89 -6.19 4.20
CA PRO A 55 -15.04 -6.72 4.93
C PRO A 55 -14.71 -8.03 5.66
N ARG A 56 -13.85 -8.86 5.05
CA ARG A 56 -13.43 -10.15 5.60
C ARG A 56 -12.54 -9.99 6.84
N ALA A 57 -11.63 -9.03 6.82
CA ALA A 57 -10.82 -8.69 7.99
C ALA A 57 -11.60 -7.85 9.01
N GLY A 58 -12.73 -7.26 8.62
CA GLY A 58 -13.51 -6.36 9.45
C GLY A 58 -12.70 -5.12 9.88
N ASN A 59 -11.87 -4.57 8.99
CA ASN A 59 -11.09 -3.37 9.27
C ASN A 59 -10.53 -2.71 7.99
N VAL A 60 -10.04 -1.48 8.12
CA VAL A 60 -9.07 -0.89 7.19
C VAL A 60 -7.70 -1.45 7.52
N LEU A 61 -7.07 -2.09 6.54
CA LEU A 61 -5.71 -2.57 6.66
C LEU A 61 -4.78 -1.71 5.80
N ASP A 62 -3.61 -1.40 6.34
CA ASP A 62 -2.44 -1.00 5.59
C ASP A 62 -1.51 -2.22 5.47
N VAL A 63 -1.28 -2.67 4.24
CA VAL A 63 -0.50 -3.88 3.94
C VAL A 63 0.86 -3.48 3.39
N LEU A 64 1.92 -3.91 4.08
CA LEU A 64 3.30 -3.58 3.74
C LEU A 64 3.92 -4.69 2.88
N HIS A 65 4.12 -4.40 1.59
CA HIS A 65 4.84 -5.30 0.69
C HIS A 65 6.33 -4.96 0.71
N CYS A 66 7.14 -5.80 1.36
CA CYS A 66 8.56 -5.55 1.60
C CYS A 66 9.45 -6.35 0.64
N PHE A 67 10.36 -5.68 -0.06
CA PHE A 67 11.34 -6.27 -0.98
C PHE A 67 12.75 -5.76 -0.65
N GLY A 68 13.78 -6.50 -1.03
CA GLY A 68 15.16 -6.09 -0.77
C GLY A 68 16.13 -7.25 -0.67
N ASN A 69 17.41 -6.91 -0.57
CA ASN A 69 18.49 -7.85 -0.27
C ASN A 69 18.94 -7.81 1.20
N CYS A 70 18.27 -7.01 2.03
CA CYS A 70 18.67 -6.71 3.40
C CYS A 70 17.52 -6.82 4.41
N LEU A 71 16.42 -7.49 4.03
CA LEU A 71 15.32 -7.74 4.95
C LEU A 71 15.83 -8.47 6.19
N THR A 72 15.47 -7.96 7.38
CA THR A 72 15.94 -8.50 8.66
C THR A 72 15.17 -9.75 9.08
N GLU A 73 13.99 -9.95 8.51
CA GLU A 73 13.14 -11.12 8.71
C GLU A 73 12.21 -11.38 7.52
N GLY A 74 11.79 -12.64 7.39
CA GLY A 74 10.89 -13.10 6.33
C GLY A 74 11.52 -13.07 4.93
N GLU A 75 10.71 -13.42 3.95
CA GLU A 75 11.06 -13.40 2.53
C GLU A 75 10.43 -12.19 1.82
N PRO A 76 10.91 -11.78 0.63
CA PRO A 76 10.28 -10.70 -0.12
C PRO A 76 8.79 -10.93 -0.37
N GLY A 77 7.98 -9.88 -0.21
CA GLY A 77 6.52 -9.93 -0.11
C GLY A 77 6.05 -9.44 1.27
N TYR A 78 4.91 -9.93 1.71
CA TYR A 78 4.35 -9.64 3.03
C TYR A 78 4.21 -10.93 3.87
N GLY A 79 4.15 -10.77 5.20
CA GLY A 79 3.85 -11.81 6.17
C GLY A 79 2.81 -11.33 7.19
N GLU A 80 2.58 -12.10 8.25
CA GLU A 80 1.54 -11.79 9.26
C GLU A 80 1.74 -10.40 9.92
N GLY A 81 3.01 -10.00 10.14
CA GLY A 81 3.35 -8.71 10.76
C GLY A 81 3.18 -7.49 9.85
N ASP A 82 2.96 -7.70 8.55
CA ASP A 82 2.83 -6.63 7.55
C ASP A 82 1.38 -6.15 7.38
N PHE A 83 0.41 -6.71 8.13
CA PHE A 83 -1.00 -6.28 8.10
C PHE A 83 -1.33 -5.38 9.28
N LEU A 84 -1.47 -4.08 9.03
CA LEU A 84 -1.68 -3.09 10.07
C LEU A 84 -3.14 -2.62 10.07
N ALA A 85 -3.91 -3.03 11.09
CA ALA A 85 -5.27 -2.54 11.28
C ALA A 85 -5.27 -1.06 11.70
N ARG A 86 -6.09 -0.23 11.06
CA ARG A 86 -6.09 1.23 11.26
C ARG A 86 -7.27 1.75 12.07
N VAL A 87 -8.42 1.09 12.03
CA VAL A 87 -9.63 1.57 12.68
C VAL A 87 -9.85 0.85 14.02
N ASP A 88 -9.71 1.61 15.12
CA ASP A 88 -9.75 1.08 16.49
C ASP A 88 -11.17 0.74 16.95
N ASN A 89 -12.17 1.44 16.40
CA ASN A 89 -13.57 1.34 16.82
C ASN A 89 -14.50 0.74 15.76
N MET A 90 -14.00 -0.16 14.90
CA MET A 90 -14.78 -0.71 13.78
C MET A 90 -16.15 -1.27 14.19
N TYR A 91 -16.23 -1.96 15.32
CA TYR A 91 -17.47 -2.53 15.87
C TYR A 91 -18.56 -1.47 16.20
N GLN A 92 -18.18 -0.20 16.34
CA GLN A 92 -19.09 0.92 16.54
C GLN A 92 -19.59 1.51 15.22
N LEU A 93 -18.78 1.38 14.16
CA LEU A 93 -19.03 1.96 12.84
C LEU A 93 -19.92 1.06 11.97
N GLU A 94 -19.72 -0.26 12.00
CA GLU A 94 -20.43 -1.16 11.11
C GLU A 94 -21.86 -1.46 11.57
N HIS A 95 -22.79 -1.48 10.61
CA HIS A 95 -24.18 -1.83 10.83
C HIS A 95 -24.36 -3.35 10.96
N HIS A 96 -24.84 -3.82 12.11
CA HIS A 96 -24.95 -5.27 12.39
C HIS A 96 -25.87 -6.04 11.44
N ALA A 97 -26.93 -5.41 10.91
CA ALA A 97 -27.88 -6.08 10.01
C ALA A 97 -27.54 -5.87 8.52
N GLU A 98 -26.65 -4.92 8.22
CA GLU A 98 -26.21 -4.59 6.86
C GLU A 98 -24.68 -4.39 6.90
N PRO A 99 -23.89 -5.47 6.89
CA PRO A 99 -22.43 -5.38 6.92
C PRO A 99 -21.90 -4.45 5.83
N GLU A 100 -20.70 -3.91 6.04
CA GLU A 100 -20.05 -2.94 5.13
C GLU A 100 -20.75 -1.57 5.03
N ARG A 101 -21.82 -1.34 5.81
CA ARG A 101 -22.50 -0.04 5.88
C ARG A 101 -22.29 0.64 7.23
N LEU A 102 -22.25 1.98 7.19
CA LEU A 102 -22.16 2.81 8.39
C LEU A 102 -23.45 2.71 9.20
N ARG A 103 -23.32 2.42 10.49
CA ARG A 103 -24.41 2.41 11.48
C ARG A 103 -24.92 3.83 11.77
N GLY A 104 -26.21 3.93 12.12
CA GLY A 104 -26.82 5.16 12.62
C GLY A 104 -26.19 5.70 13.91
N GLY A 105 -26.26 7.02 14.10
CA GLY A 105 -25.69 7.72 15.26
C GLY A 105 -24.34 8.38 15.01
N ARG A 106 -23.70 8.13 13.85
CA ARG A 106 -22.47 8.80 13.38
C ARG A 106 -21.35 8.88 14.43
N PRO A 107 -20.90 7.76 15.01
CA PRO A 107 -19.71 7.81 15.85
C PRO A 107 -18.51 8.26 15.01
N PRO A 108 -17.56 9.02 15.58
CA PRO A 108 -16.33 9.38 14.87
C PRO A 108 -15.54 8.12 14.51
N VAL A 109 -14.77 8.18 13.43
CA VAL A 109 -13.82 7.11 13.10
C VAL A 109 -12.61 7.28 14.00
N VAL A 110 -12.26 6.26 14.78
CA VAL A 110 -11.09 6.31 15.66
C VAL A 110 -9.93 5.60 14.97
N VAL A 111 -8.87 6.36 14.66
CA VAL A 111 -7.65 5.86 14.02
C VAL A 111 -6.47 6.20 14.92
N ARG A 112 -5.73 5.18 15.38
CA ARG A 112 -4.56 5.35 16.26
C ARG A 112 -4.88 6.19 17.50
N GLY A 113 -6.04 5.96 18.10
CA GLY A 113 -6.58 6.67 19.26
C GLY A 113 -7.14 8.07 19.00
N GLN A 114 -7.10 8.55 17.74
CA GLN A 114 -7.63 9.86 17.36
C GLN A 114 -9.04 9.72 16.82
N ALA A 115 -10.00 10.43 17.43
CA ALA A 115 -11.38 10.50 16.95
C ALA A 115 -11.48 11.54 15.82
N LEU A 116 -11.89 11.09 14.64
CA LEU A 116 -11.99 11.88 13.42
C LEU A 116 -13.46 12.00 13.01
N ASP A 117 -13.94 13.24 12.88
CA ASP A 117 -15.28 13.51 12.36
C ASP A 117 -15.28 13.37 10.85
N VAL A 118 -16.12 12.47 10.33
CA VAL A 118 -16.30 12.27 8.89
C VAL A 118 -17.73 12.67 8.55
N ASP A 119 -17.88 13.55 7.56
CA ASP A 119 -19.20 13.86 7.01
C ASP A 119 -19.71 12.63 6.25
N ALA A 120 -20.50 11.80 6.93
CA ALA A 120 -21.08 10.57 6.42
C ALA A 120 -22.51 10.37 6.93
N VAL A 121 -23.29 9.59 6.19
CA VAL A 121 -24.69 9.30 6.52
C VAL A 121 -24.88 7.83 6.84
N GLU A 122 -25.90 7.52 7.65
CA GLU A 122 -26.28 6.14 7.94
C GLU A 122 -26.57 5.36 6.65
N GLY A 123 -26.11 4.12 6.60
CA GLY A 123 -26.26 3.23 5.45
C GLY A 123 -25.23 3.44 4.35
N GLU A 124 -24.36 4.45 4.45
CA GLU A 124 -23.28 4.69 3.50
C GLU A 124 -22.25 3.56 3.52
N ARG A 125 -21.64 3.29 2.36
CA ARG A 125 -20.60 2.27 2.19
C ARG A 125 -19.35 2.66 2.98
N LEU A 126 -18.84 1.75 3.81
CA LEU A 126 -17.75 2.05 4.72
C LEU A 126 -16.45 2.42 3.99
N GLU A 127 -16.17 1.84 2.83
CA GLU A 127 -15.00 2.23 2.02
C GLU A 127 -15.05 3.70 1.59
N ASP A 128 -16.23 4.25 1.28
CA ASP A 128 -16.37 5.66 0.90
C ASP A 128 -16.19 6.57 2.12
N VAL A 129 -16.68 6.14 3.30
CA VAL A 129 -16.43 6.81 4.58
C VAL A 129 -14.92 6.87 4.87
N PHE A 130 -14.20 5.76 4.69
CA PHE A 130 -12.76 5.71 4.95
C PHE A 130 -11.94 6.49 3.91
N ARG A 131 -12.34 6.49 2.63
CA ARG A 131 -11.71 7.33 1.59
C ARG A 131 -11.78 8.82 1.92
N ARG A 132 -12.82 9.28 2.62
CA ARG A 132 -12.94 10.69 3.06
C ARG A 132 -11.91 11.09 4.12
N LEU A 133 -11.23 10.15 4.76
CA LEU A 133 -10.13 10.46 5.69
C LEU A 133 -8.86 10.89 4.95
N VAL A 134 -8.65 10.43 3.72
CA VAL A 134 -7.38 10.61 3.01
C VAL A 134 -6.97 12.08 2.84
N PRO A 135 -7.85 13.03 2.44
CA PRO A 135 -7.42 14.41 2.21
C PRO A 135 -6.80 15.12 3.42
N GLU A 136 -7.23 14.78 4.65
CA GLU A 136 -6.82 15.50 5.88
C GLU A 136 -6.07 14.61 6.88
N HIS A 137 -6.23 13.29 6.80
CA HIS A 137 -5.79 12.32 7.81
C HIS A 137 -4.99 11.15 7.24
N ARG A 138 -4.49 11.29 6.00
CA ARG A 138 -3.71 10.27 5.28
C ARG A 138 -2.65 9.56 6.12
N ASP A 139 -1.80 10.32 6.81
CA ASP A 139 -0.66 9.76 7.55
C ASP A 139 -1.08 8.93 8.77
N LEU A 140 -2.34 8.99 9.22
CA LEU A 140 -2.86 8.09 10.25
C LEU A 140 -3.19 6.70 9.71
N LEU A 141 -3.44 6.61 8.40
CA LEU A 141 -3.76 5.35 7.71
C LEU A 141 -2.51 4.62 7.22
N LEU A 142 -1.40 5.34 7.04
CA LEU A 142 -0.13 4.81 6.57
C LEU A 142 0.80 4.44 7.74
N ALA A 143 1.81 3.64 7.44
CA ALA A 143 2.83 3.21 8.38
C ALA A 143 3.67 4.38 8.87
N ASP A 144 3.91 4.40 10.18
CA ASP A 144 4.95 5.25 10.75
C ASP A 144 6.35 4.65 10.52
N GLU A 145 7.40 5.39 10.90
CA GLU A 145 8.78 4.94 10.66
C GLU A 145 9.15 3.65 11.42
N VAL A 146 8.49 3.34 12.54
CA VAL A 146 8.73 2.10 13.30
C VAL A 146 8.07 0.92 12.59
N GLU A 147 6.80 1.07 12.20
CA GLU A 147 6.04 0.08 11.44
C GLU A 147 6.72 -0.20 10.09
N LEU A 148 7.09 0.85 9.35
CA LEU A 148 7.73 0.77 8.04
C LEU A 148 9.09 0.05 8.09
N ARG A 149 9.80 0.15 9.22
CA ARG A 149 11.14 -0.43 9.40
C ARG A 149 11.17 -1.77 10.12
N HIS A 150 10.03 -2.37 10.46
CA HIS A 150 10.04 -3.60 11.25
C HIS A 150 10.85 -4.74 10.58
N ARG A 151 10.92 -4.77 9.24
CA ARG A 151 11.71 -5.74 8.45
C ARG A 151 12.95 -5.14 7.78
N LEU A 152 13.27 -3.87 8.04
CA LEU A 152 14.38 -3.17 7.40
C LEU A 152 15.47 -2.83 8.42
N PRO A 153 16.74 -2.76 8.00
CA PRO A 153 17.79 -2.23 8.86
C PRO A 153 17.46 -0.79 9.28
N ALA A 154 17.53 -0.50 10.58
CA ALA A 154 17.20 0.81 11.15
C ALA A 154 18.07 1.94 10.58
N ASP A 155 19.28 1.63 10.11
CA ASP A 155 20.25 2.57 9.55
C ASP A 155 20.14 2.73 8.02
N LEU A 156 19.25 1.99 7.35
CA LEU A 156 19.12 2.05 5.89
C LEU A 156 18.51 3.40 5.45
N PRO A 157 19.18 4.21 4.61
CA PRO A 157 18.65 5.51 4.22
C PRO A 157 17.47 5.36 3.27
N ARG A 158 16.42 6.18 3.48
CA ARG A 158 15.34 6.36 2.51
C ARG A 158 15.81 7.33 1.42
N VAL A 159 15.69 6.93 0.15
CA VAL A 159 16.18 7.71 -1.00
C VAL A 159 15.05 8.29 -1.85
N LEU A 160 13.86 7.68 -1.84
CA LEU A 160 12.70 8.14 -2.62
C LEU A 160 11.40 7.75 -1.90
N VAL A 161 10.40 8.63 -1.98
CA VAL A 161 9.01 8.37 -1.59
C VAL A 161 8.12 8.75 -2.76
N LEU A 162 7.20 7.87 -3.14
CA LEU A 162 6.19 8.13 -4.15
C LEU A 162 4.81 8.05 -3.53
N GLU A 163 4.07 9.15 -3.61
CA GLU A 163 2.68 9.22 -3.16
C GLU A 163 1.71 8.70 -4.22
N GLN A 164 2.10 8.79 -5.49
CA GLN A 164 1.40 8.18 -6.60
C GLN A 164 2.41 7.74 -7.66
N TRP A 165 2.09 6.65 -8.37
CA TRP A 165 2.89 6.17 -9.50
C TRP A 165 2.01 5.46 -10.52
N TRP A 166 2.57 5.14 -11.67
CA TRP A 166 1.92 4.27 -12.64
C TRP A 166 2.26 2.82 -12.32
N HIS A 167 1.29 2.04 -11.83
CA HIS A 167 1.51 0.68 -11.35
C HIS A 167 1.59 -0.35 -12.49
N ARG A 168 0.59 -0.36 -13.36
CA ARG A 168 0.51 -1.18 -14.58
C ARG A 168 -0.56 -0.62 -15.51
N ASP A 169 -0.66 -1.16 -16.73
CA ASP A 169 -1.81 -0.96 -17.59
C ASP A 169 -3.06 -1.65 -16.96
N PRO A 170 -4.16 -0.93 -16.68
CA PRO A 170 -5.35 -1.50 -16.06
C PRO A 170 -5.94 -2.70 -16.81
N ASP A 171 -5.78 -2.77 -18.14
CA ASP A 171 -6.29 -3.87 -18.95
C ASP A 171 -5.36 -5.10 -18.98
N ARG A 172 -4.18 -5.01 -18.33
CA ARG A 172 -3.12 -6.03 -18.35
C ARG A 172 -2.84 -6.58 -16.94
N PHE A 173 -3.74 -7.43 -16.45
CA PHE A 173 -3.59 -8.13 -15.17
C PHE A 173 -2.33 -9.01 -15.07
N ASP A 174 -1.77 -9.43 -16.21
CA ASP A 174 -0.59 -10.29 -16.31
C ASP A 174 0.74 -9.53 -16.46
N GLN A 175 0.69 -8.19 -16.54
CA GLN A 175 1.89 -7.37 -16.72
C GLN A 175 2.80 -7.50 -15.50
N LEU A 176 4.02 -7.98 -15.73
CA LEU A 176 5.02 -8.14 -14.68
C LEU A 176 5.68 -6.79 -14.34
N PRO A 177 6.17 -6.60 -13.11
CA PRO A 177 6.91 -5.40 -12.74
C PRO A 177 8.09 -5.09 -13.67
N SER A 178 8.81 -6.12 -14.16
CA SER A 178 9.89 -5.93 -15.13
C SER A 178 9.44 -5.36 -16.48
N GLU A 179 8.16 -5.41 -16.80
CA GLU A 179 7.55 -4.86 -18.02
C GLU A 179 6.96 -3.45 -17.80
N THR A 180 7.02 -2.93 -16.58
CA THR A 180 6.42 -1.65 -16.18
C THR A 180 7.52 -0.60 -16.01
N GLU A 181 7.36 0.56 -16.69
CA GLU A 181 8.31 1.69 -16.62
C GLU A 181 8.67 2.08 -15.19
N THR A 182 7.67 2.25 -14.31
CA THR A 182 7.89 2.64 -12.91
C THR A 182 8.88 1.72 -12.20
N PHE A 183 8.67 0.40 -12.29
CA PHE A 183 9.52 -0.55 -11.56
C PHE A 183 10.89 -0.73 -12.23
N GLN A 184 10.99 -0.57 -13.55
CA GLN A 184 12.27 -0.49 -14.25
C GLN A 184 13.11 0.71 -13.78
N GLN A 185 12.48 1.89 -13.65
CA GLN A 185 13.15 3.10 -13.16
C GLN A 185 13.49 2.98 -11.68
N LEU A 186 12.59 2.45 -10.84
CA LEU A 186 12.87 2.19 -9.43
C LEU A 186 14.04 1.21 -9.25
N ALA A 187 14.16 0.17 -10.07
CA ALA A 187 15.30 -0.73 -10.04
C ALA A 187 16.63 0.01 -10.35
N GLN A 188 16.61 0.98 -11.26
CA GLN A 188 17.79 1.85 -11.50
C GLN A 188 18.10 2.72 -10.29
N VAL A 189 17.11 3.33 -9.64
CA VAL A 189 17.31 4.11 -8.41
C VAL A 189 17.90 3.25 -7.29
N LEU A 190 17.34 2.05 -7.06
CA LEU A 190 17.76 1.13 -6.00
C LEU A 190 19.19 0.58 -6.22
N THR A 191 19.62 0.43 -7.47
CA THR A 191 20.95 -0.11 -7.79
C THR A 191 22.03 0.98 -7.83
N THR A 192 21.71 2.16 -8.35
CA THR A 192 22.67 3.25 -8.56
C THR A 192 22.69 4.27 -7.42
N GLY A 193 21.56 4.45 -6.74
CA GLY A 193 21.32 5.57 -5.83
C GLY A 193 21.02 6.90 -6.53
N ASP A 194 20.94 6.93 -7.86
CA ASP A 194 20.60 8.13 -8.62
C ASP A 194 19.08 8.30 -8.71
N VAL A 195 18.52 9.19 -7.88
CA VAL A 195 17.09 9.50 -7.87
C VAL A 195 16.65 10.17 -9.18
N ALA A 196 17.55 10.80 -9.93
CA ALA A 196 17.23 11.39 -11.22
C ALA A 196 16.92 10.34 -12.30
N ALA A 197 17.17 9.05 -12.04
CA ALA A 197 16.74 7.95 -12.91
C ALA A 197 15.23 7.72 -12.89
N TYR A 198 14.51 8.21 -11.86
CA TYR A 198 13.05 8.18 -11.83
C TYR A 198 12.48 9.37 -12.60
N GLN A 199 12.11 9.13 -13.86
CA GLN A 199 11.53 10.09 -14.81
C GLN A 199 10.31 9.44 -15.49
N PRO A 200 9.19 9.27 -14.77
CA PRO A 200 8.01 8.59 -15.31
C PRO A 200 7.44 9.37 -16.50
N THR A 201 7.04 8.65 -17.56
CA THR A 201 6.38 9.22 -18.73
C THR A 201 4.88 8.97 -18.71
N HIS A 202 4.42 7.95 -17.98
CA HIS A 202 3.01 7.71 -17.71
C HIS A 202 2.47 8.57 -16.56
N ALA A 203 1.21 9.00 -16.70
CA ALA A 203 0.48 9.58 -15.57
C ALA A 203 0.23 8.49 -14.50
N PRO A 204 0.27 8.85 -13.20
CA PRO A 204 0.05 7.88 -12.15
C PRO A 204 -1.38 7.33 -12.18
N ASN A 205 -1.55 6.09 -11.73
CA ASN A 205 -2.84 5.43 -11.66
C ASN A 205 -3.08 4.68 -10.34
N THR A 206 -2.29 4.92 -9.28
CA THR A 206 -2.48 4.23 -8.00
C THR A 206 -3.59 4.80 -7.13
N HIS A 207 -4.22 5.90 -7.54
CA HIS A 207 -5.44 6.38 -6.89
C HIS A 207 -6.57 5.35 -7.08
N TRP A 208 -7.33 5.07 -6.01
CA TRP A 208 -8.35 4.01 -5.97
C TRP A 208 -9.40 4.11 -7.09
N SER A 209 -9.67 5.31 -7.61
CA SER A 209 -10.64 5.53 -8.68
C SER A 209 -10.26 4.89 -10.01
N TYR A 210 -9.00 4.50 -10.20
CA TYR A 210 -8.53 3.75 -11.38
C TYR A 210 -8.73 2.24 -11.25
N TRP A 211 -9.13 1.74 -10.07
CA TRP A 211 -9.27 0.32 -9.75
C TRP A 211 -10.67 0.02 -9.16
N PRO A 212 -11.74 0.27 -9.93
CA PRO A 212 -13.12 0.18 -9.45
C PRO A 212 -13.52 -1.23 -9.02
N GLU A 213 -12.85 -2.27 -9.53
CA GLU A 213 -13.14 -3.67 -9.20
C GLU A 213 -12.41 -4.17 -7.94
N SER A 214 -11.60 -3.31 -7.28
CA SER A 214 -11.00 -3.61 -5.99
C SER A 214 -12.07 -3.93 -4.93
N GLY A 215 -11.86 -4.98 -4.13
CA GLY A 215 -12.81 -5.41 -3.10
C GLY A 215 -14.06 -6.15 -3.59
N SER A 216 -14.11 -6.58 -4.86
CA SER A 216 -15.28 -7.25 -5.45
C SER A 216 -15.47 -8.74 -5.13
N LEU A 217 -14.59 -9.39 -4.32
CA LEU A 217 -14.57 -10.85 -4.05
C LEU A 217 -14.91 -11.30 -2.63
#